data_AF-U7P8D1-F1
#
_entry.id   AF-U7P8D1-F1
#
_cell.length_a   1.000
_cell.length_b   1.000
_cell.length_c   1.000
_cell.angle_alpha   90.00
_cell.angle_beta   90.00
_cell.angle_gamma   90.00
#
_symmetry.space_group_name_H-M   'P 1'
#
loop_
_entity.id
_entity.type
_entity.pdbx_description
1 polymer ?
#
loop_
_entity_poly.entity_id
_entity_poly.type
_entity_poly.pdbx_seq_one_letter_code
_entity_poly.pdbx_strand_id
1 'polypeptide(L)'
;MFTGHLVHLNVNHLLLNLAGVLILALLFPRFLPADRLLWITLLMAAAISLGLLSLRPDLASYRGFSGCIHGLAAILAMRGLKTDRWFSITLLAALSVKLVLEGVGLDRSETTALIGGPVIWEAHALGFASGLLIAGAGFIRRRTPKQSSLE
;
A
#
# COMPACT_ATOMS: atom_id res chain seq x y z
N MET A 1 15.15 3.52 8.33
CA MET A 1 13.70 3.37 8.09
C MET A 1 13.24 4.02 6.80
N PHE A 2 13.43 5.33 6.61
CA PHE A 2 12.90 6.06 5.43
C PHE A 2 13.41 5.60 4.06
N THR A 3 14.69 5.27 3.90
CA THR A 3 15.21 4.71 2.64
C THR A 3 14.88 3.22 2.46
N GLY A 4 14.34 2.57 3.51
CA GLY A 4 13.98 1.16 3.54
C GLY A 4 12.98 0.76 2.45
N HIS A 5 12.10 1.69 2.08
CA HIS A 5 11.09 1.50 1.03
C HIS A 5 11.68 1.31 -0.37
N LEU A 6 12.96 1.67 -0.58
CA LEU A 6 13.64 1.61 -1.87
C LEU A 6 14.62 0.43 -1.98
N VAL A 7 14.91 -0.24 -0.87
CA VAL A 7 15.84 -1.37 -0.83
C VAL A 7 15.09 -2.67 -0.54
N HIS A 8 15.60 -3.77 -1.08
CA HIS A 8 14.98 -5.08 -0.99
C HIS A 8 15.97 -6.09 -0.39
N LEU A 9 15.44 -7.17 0.18
CA LEU A 9 16.26 -8.21 0.79
C LEU A 9 16.99 -9.04 -0.26
N ASN A 10 16.29 -9.39 -1.34
CA ASN A 10 16.80 -10.13 -2.48
C ASN A 10 15.98 -9.80 -3.75
N VAL A 11 16.33 -10.44 -4.87
CA VAL A 11 15.63 -10.24 -6.15
C VAL A 11 14.17 -10.71 -6.09
N ASN A 12 13.88 -11.82 -5.41
CA ASN A 12 12.51 -12.31 -5.27
C ASN A 12 11.61 -11.28 -4.55
N HIS A 13 12.12 -10.63 -3.50
CA HIS A 13 11.42 -9.57 -2.79
C HIS A 13 11.14 -8.37 -3.72
N LEU A 14 12.12 -7.97 -4.53
CA LEU A 14 11.90 -6.91 -5.53
C LEU A 14 10.81 -7.32 -6.54
N LEU A 15 10.89 -8.54 -7.09
CA LEU A 15 9.92 -9.05 -8.06
C LEU A 15 8.51 -9.12 -7.48
N LEU A 16 8.34 -9.56 -6.24
CA LEU A 16 7.04 -9.58 -5.55
C LEU A 16 6.47 -8.17 -5.39
N ASN A 17 7.29 -7.18 -5.03
CA ASN A 17 6.82 -5.79 -4.92
C ASN A 17 6.47 -5.21 -6.29
N LEU A 18 7.26 -5.47 -7.33
CA LEU A 18 6.94 -5.05 -8.70
C LEU A 18 5.65 -5.71 -9.20
N ALA A 19 5.46 -7.00 -8.92
CA ALA A 19 4.23 -7.71 -9.24
C ALA A 19 3.02 -7.10 -8.52
N GLY A 20 3.16 -6.75 -7.23
CA GLY A 20 2.11 -6.06 -6.48
C GLY A 20 1.73 -4.72 -7.09
N VAL A 21 2.71 -3.90 -7.48
CA VAL A 21 2.47 -2.63 -8.17
C VAL A 21 1.77 -2.86 -9.52
N LEU A 22 2.24 -3.85 -10.30
CA LEU A 22 1.64 -4.21 -11.60
C LEU A 22 0.19 -4.67 -11.43
N ILE A 23 -0.10 -5.53 -10.46
CA ILE A 23 -1.46 -5.99 -10.16
C ILE A 23 -2.36 -4.79 -9.84
N LEU A 24 -1.90 -3.84 -9.02
CA LEU A 24 -2.69 -2.65 -8.73
C LEU A 24 -2.93 -1.79 -9.98
N ALA A 25 -1.93 -1.65 -10.85
CA ALA A 25 -2.09 -0.93 -12.11
C ALA A 25 -3.11 -1.60 -13.04
N LEU A 26 -3.13 -2.93 -13.09
CA LEU A 26 -4.07 -3.72 -13.90
C LEU A 26 -5.50 -3.70 -13.34
N LEU A 27 -5.66 -3.82 -12.03
CA LEU A 27 -6.98 -3.81 -11.37
C LEU A 27 -7.63 -2.42 -11.39
N PHE A 28 -6.82 -1.35 -11.46
CA PHE A 28 -7.31 0.02 -11.41
C PHE A 28 -6.81 0.84 -12.61
N PRO A 29 -7.45 0.73 -13.79
CA PRO A 29 -7.02 1.42 -15.01
C PRO A 29 -7.02 2.95 -14.89
N ARG A 30 -7.83 3.50 -13.97
CA ARG A 30 -7.77 4.91 -13.56
C ARG A 30 -6.90 5.08 -12.32
N PHE A 31 -5.62 4.74 -12.48
CA PHE A 31 -4.62 4.89 -11.44
C PHE A 31 -4.44 6.36 -11.03
N LEU A 32 -3.63 6.62 -10.01
CA LEU A 32 -3.30 7.99 -9.61
C LEU A 32 -2.37 8.63 -10.67
N PRO A 33 -2.56 9.91 -11.00
CA PRO A 33 -1.56 10.69 -11.74
C PRO A 33 -0.19 10.60 -11.07
N ALA A 34 0.90 10.62 -11.86
CA ALA A 34 2.25 10.34 -11.37
C ALA A 34 2.72 11.30 -10.26
N ASP A 35 2.39 12.58 -10.37
CA ASP A 35 2.67 13.62 -9.36
C ASP A 35 1.96 13.30 -8.03
N ARG A 36 0.67 12.95 -8.09
CA ARG A 36 -0.11 12.58 -6.90
C ARG A 36 0.36 11.26 -6.30
N LEU A 37 0.71 10.29 -7.15
CA LEU A 37 1.24 9.01 -6.73
C LEU A 37 2.53 9.21 -5.93
N LEU A 38 3.48 10.01 -6.45
CA LEU A 38 4.73 10.32 -5.77
C LEU A 38 4.47 10.91 -4.38
N TRP A 39 3.64 11.96 -4.28
CA TRP A 39 3.34 12.59 -2.99
C TRP A 39 2.65 11.66 -1.99
N ILE A 40 1.67 10.87 -2.44
CA ILE A 40 0.98 9.90 -1.59
C ILE A 40 1.95 8.82 -1.11
N THR A 41 2.79 8.29 -2.00
CA THR A 41 3.79 7.29 -1.66
C THR A 41 4.81 7.84 -0.66
N LEU A 42 5.29 9.07 -0.82
CA LEU A 42 6.19 9.72 0.14
C LEU A 42 5.54 9.90 1.51
N LEU A 43 4.28 10.35 1.54
CA LEU A 43 3.53 10.52 2.78
C LEU A 43 3.33 9.17 3.50
N MET A 44 2.99 8.12 2.75
CA MET A 44 2.84 6.77 3.29
C MET A 44 4.17 6.19 3.77
N ALA A 45 5.25 6.36 2.99
CA ALA A 45 6.58 5.93 3.38
C ALA A 45 7.01 6.61 4.69
N ALA A 46 6.70 7.90 4.86
CA ALA A 46 6.96 8.62 6.10
C ALA A 46 6.11 8.07 7.26
N ALA A 47 4.79 7.89 7.06
CA ALA A 47 3.89 7.37 8.07
C ALA A 47 4.28 5.96 8.55
N ILE A 48 4.62 5.06 7.61
CA ILE A 48 5.14 3.72 7.93
C ILE A 48 6.44 3.82 8.70
N SER A 49 7.38 4.67 8.25
CA SER A 49 8.69 4.81 8.91
C SER A 49 8.54 5.30 10.35
N LEU A 50 7.72 6.32 10.58
CA LEU A 50 7.45 6.87 11.90
C LEU A 50 6.71 5.85 12.78
N GLY A 51 5.70 5.16 12.24
CA GLY A 51 4.98 4.11 12.95
C GLY A 51 5.87 2.95 13.36
N LEU A 52 6.78 2.50 12.49
CA LEU A 52 7.76 1.45 12.82
C LEU A 52 8.77 1.91 13.87
N LEU A 53 9.26 3.16 13.79
CA LEU A 53 10.16 3.70 14.82
C LEU A 53 9.51 3.71 16.21
N SER A 54 8.21 3.97 16.28
CA SER A 54 7.46 4.00 17.54
C SER A 54 7.05 2.61 18.03
N LEU A 55 6.57 1.73 17.15
CA LEU A 55 6.02 0.42 17.52
C LEU A 55 7.10 -0.67 17.63
N ARG A 56 8.21 -0.50 16.90
CA ARG A 56 9.31 -1.47 16.77
C ARG A 56 10.67 -0.77 16.89
N PRO A 57 10.96 -0.14 18.04
CA PRO A 57 12.25 0.55 18.25
C PRO A 57 13.44 -0.43 18.21
N ASP A 58 13.18 -1.73 18.40
CA ASP A 58 14.13 -2.85 18.27
C ASP A 58 14.50 -3.17 16.82
N LEU A 59 13.72 -2.72 15.85
CA LEU A 59 13.94 -3.03 14.44
C LEU A 59 15.15 -2.24 13.92
N ALA A 60 16.26 -2.92 13.65
CA ALA A 60 17.48 -2.26 13.16
C ALA A 60 17.31 -1.64 11.77
N SER A 61 16.62 -2.34 10.85
CA SER A 61 16.34 -1.82 9.51
C SER A 61 15.08 -2.43 8.90
N TYR A 62 14.32 -1.60 8.17
CA TYR A 62 13.21 -2.02 7.33
C TYR A 62 13.65 -2.02 5.86
N ARG A 63 13.20 -3.01 5.09
CA ARG A 63 13.47 -3.14 3.65
C ARG A 63 12.20 -3.64 2.96
N GLY A 64 11.78 -2.99 1.89
CA GLY A 64 10.66 -3.40 1.05
C GLY A 64 9.64 -2.30 0.80
N PHE A 65 9.01 -2.33 -0.37
CA PHE A 65 7.96 -1.39 -0.77
C PHE A 65 6.54 -1.87 -0.43
N SER A 66 6.41 -3.10 0.07
CA SER A 66 5.13 -3.80 0.29
C SER A 66 4.16 -3.03 1.20
N GLY A 67 4.64 -2.31 2.22
CA GLY A 67 3.80 -1.46 3.05
C GLY A 67 3.12 -0.36 2.23
N CYS A 68 3.87 0.26 1.32
CA CYS A 68 3.31 1.26 0.40
C CYS A 68 2.31 0.64 -0.59
N ILE A 69 2.52 -0.60 -1.03
CA ILE A 69 1.57 -1.30 -1.89
C ILE A 69 0.23 -1.52 -1.17
N HIS A 70 0.23 -1.93 0.09
CA HIS A 70 -1.00 -2.15 0.85
C HIS A 70 -1.82 -0.86 1.03
N GLY A 71 -1.17 0.28 1.29
CA GLY A 71 -1.89 1.54 1.39
C GLY A 71 -2.38 2.08 0.04
N LEU A 72 -1.63 1.87 -1.05
CA LEU A 72 -2.10 2.20 -2.40
C LEU A 72 -3.33 1.35 -2.76
N ALA A 73 -3.30 0.06 -2.42
CA ALA A 73 -4.45 -0.83 -2.60
C ALA A 73 -5.68 -0.32 -1.82
N ALA A 74 -5.51 0.06 -0.56
CA ALA A 74 -6.58 0.64 0.27
C ALA A 74 -7.15 1.92 -0.34
N ILE A 75 -6.28 2.81 -0.82
CA ILE A 75 -6.67 4.06 -1.50
C ILE A 75 -7.52 3.76 -2.74
N LEU A 76 -7.05 2.85 -3.60
CA LEU A 76 -7.71 2.55 -4.86
C LEU A 76 -9.05 1.85 -4.62
N ALA A 77 -9.11 0.91 -3.68
CA ALA A 77 -10.36 0.27 -3.28
C ALA A 77 -11.37 1.28 -2.71
N MET A 78 -10.93 2.18 -1.82
CA MET A 78 -11.79 3.25 -1.28
C MET A 78 -12.35 4.16 -2.39
N ARG A 79 -11.54 4.51 -3.40
CA ARG A 79 -12.01 5.26 -4.58
C ARG A 79 -13.00 4.45 -5.42
N GLY A 80 -12.76 3.15 -5.51
CA GLY A 80 -13.55 2.18 -6.27
C GLY A 80 -14.95 1.96 -5.68
N LEU A 81 -15.18 2.24 -4.38
CA LEU A 81 -16.49 2.07 -3.74
C LEU A 81 -17.64 2.79 -4.47
N LYS A 82 -17.34 3.85 -5.23
CA LYS A 82 -18.33 4.61 -6.03
C LYS A 82 -18.55 4.08 -7.44
N THR A 83 -17.63 3.27 -7.97
CA THR A 83 -17.65 2.80 -9.37
C THR A 83 -17.84 1.29 -9.48
N ASP A 84 -17.20 0.53 -8.60
CA ASP A 84 -17.36 -0.92 -8.48
C ASP A 84 -17.33 -1.28 -6.99
N ARG A 85 -18.51 -1.15 -6.37
CA ARG A 85 -18.69 -1.27 -4.92
C ARG A 85 -18.31 -2.65 -4.40
N TRP A 86 -18.77 -3.70 -5.07
CA TRP A 86 -18.58 -5.07 -4.60
C TRP A 86 -17.13 -5.50 -4.73
N PHE A 87 -16.47 -5.24 -5.87
CA PHE A 87 -15.05 -5.52 -6.01
C PHE A 87 -14.22 -4.79 -4.94
N SER A 88 -14.53 -3.51 -4.70
CA SER A 88 -13.82 -2.69 -3.72
C SER A 88 -14.00 -3.18 -2.28
N ILE A 89 -15.23 -3.56 -1.89
CA ILE A 89 -15.51 -4.14 -0.57
C ILE A 89 -14.76 -5.46 -0.42
N THR A 90 -14.81 -6.33 -1.43
CA THR A 90 -14.12 -7.63 -1.41
C THR A 90 -12.61 -7.45 -1.27
N LEU A 91 -12.00 -6.51 -2.00
CA LEU A 91 -10.57 -6.23 -1.89
C LEU A 91 -10.19 -5.70 -0.50
N LEU A 92 -10.97 -4.76 0.05
CA LEU A 92 -10.74 -4.24 1.41
C LEU A 92 -10.88 -5.34 2.48
N ALA A 93 -11.89 -6.20 2.35
CA ALA A 93 -12.09 -7.33 3.25
C ALA A 93 -10.95 -8.35 3.14
N ALA A 94 -10.55 -8.73 1.93
CA ALA A 94 -9.45 -9.66 1.70
C ALA A 94 -8.11 -9.13 2.25
N LEU A 95 -7.81 -7.85 2.03
CA LEU A 95 -6.61 -7.22 2.62
C LEU A 95 -6.68 -7.20 4.15
N SER A 96 -7.84 -6.90 4.73
CA SER A 96 -8.01 -6.89 6.18
C SER A 96 -7.82 -8.28 6.79
N VAL A 97 -8.41 -9.32 6.18
CA VAL A 97 -8.23 -10.71 6.60
C VAL A 97 -6.76 -11.12 6.49
N LYS A 98 -6.11 -10.83 5.36
CA LYS A 98 -4.66 -11.06 5.16
C LYS A 98 -3.84 -10.44 6.27
N LEU A 99 -4.08 -9.16 6.61
CA LEU A 99 -3.34 -8.46 7.67
C LEU A 99 -3.55 -9.06 9.05
N VAL A 100 -4.76 -9.57 9.35
CA VAL A 100 -5.02 -10.30 10.59
C VAL A 100 -4.25 -11.61 10.63
N LEU A 101 -4.28 -12.40 9.54
CA LEU A 101 -3.53 -13.65 9.41
C LEU A 101 -2.03 -13.43 9.53
N GLU A 102 -1.52 -12.39 8.89
CA GLU A 102 -0.15 -11.94 9.07
C GLU A 102 0.10 -11.60 10.53
N GLY A 103 -0.74 -10.78 11.18
CA GLY A 103 -0.58 -10.37 12.58
C GLY A 103 -0.49 -11.53 13.58
N VAL A 104 -1.27 -12.59 13.37
CA VAL A 104 -1.24 -13.81 14.22
C VAL A 104 -0.16 -14.83 13.80
N GLY A 105 0.55 -14.59 12.69
CA GLY A 105 1.71 -15.39 12.26
C GLY A 105 1.40 -16.56 11.31
N LEU A 106 0.18 -16.69 10.80
CA LEU A 106 -0.26 -17.84 10.01
C LEU A 106 0.16 -17.80 8.53
N ASP A 107 0.59 -16.65 8.00
CA ASP A 107 0.82 -16.42 6.55
C ASP A 107 2.29 -16.07 6.20
N ARG A 108 3.25 -16.32 7.11
CA ARG A 108 4.61 -15.75 6.96
C ARG A 108 5.68 -16.73 6.48
N SER A 109 5.51 -18.04 6.65
CA SER A 109 6.62 -19.02 6.51
C SER A 109 7.19 -19.09 5.09
N GLU A 110 6.33 -19.26 4.08
CA GLU A 110 6.77 -19.38 2.68
C GLU A 110 7.35 -18.07 2.15
N THR A 111 6.67 -16.95 2.40
CA THR A 111 7.15 -15.63 1.98
C THR A 111 8.49 -15.30 2.63
N THR A 112 8.66 -15.59 3.92
CA THR A 112 9.92 -15.38 4.65
C THR A 112 11.07 -16.16 4.02
N ALA A 113 10.85 -17.42 3.65
CA ALA A 113 11.83 -18.24 2.95
C ALA A 113 12.19 -17.65 1.58
N LEU A 114 11.18 -17.20 0.83
CA LEU A 114 11.36 -16.67 -0.53
C LEU A 114 12.12 -15.33 -0.54
N ILE A 115 11.84 -14.43 0.42
CA ILE A 115 12.45 -13.10 0.50
C ILE A 115 13.74 -13.06 1.34
N GLY A 116 14.07 -14.16 2.02
CA GLY A 116 15.30 -14.29 2.82
C GLY A 116 15.30 -13.47 4.11
N GLY A 117 14.13 -13.21 4.70
CA GLY A 117 14.00 -12.44 5.93
C GLY A 117 12.54 -12.30 6.40
N PRO A 118 12.32 -11.88 7.66
CA PRO A 118 10.99 -11.82 8.22
C PRO A 118 10.12 -10.76 7.53
N VAL A 119 8.85 -11.10 7.31
CA VAL A 119 7.84 -10.13 6.90
C VAL A 119 7.50 -9.22 8.07
N ILE A 120 7.73 -7.92 7.91
CA ILE A 120 7.37 -6.88 8.89
C ILE A 120 5.91 -6.49 8.66
N TRP A 121 4.98 -7.29 9.21
CA TRP A 121 3.53 -7.13 9.01
C TRP A 121 3.02 -5.77 9.54
N GLU A 122 3.66 -5.21 10.56
CA GLU A 122 3.34 -3.88 11.10
C GLU A 122 3.47 -2.82 10.00
N ALA A 123 4.44 -2.98 9.09
CA ALA A 123 4.60 -2.07 7.96
C ALA A 123 3.43 -2.16 6.97
N HIS A 124 2.88 -3.37 6.75
CA HIS A 124 1.70 -3.58 5.91
C HIS A 124 0.45 -2.97 6.56
N ALA A 125 0.26 -3.20 7.87
CA ALA A 125 -0.86 -2.64 8.62
C ALA A 125 -0.83 -1.11 8.66
N LEU A 126 0.34 -0.52 8.96
CA LEU A 126 0.55 0.93 8.94
C LEU A 126 0.30 1.51 7.55
N GLY A 127 0.77 0.83 6.49
CA GLY A 127 0.52 1.23 5.11
C GLY A 127 -0.96 1.22 4.76
N PHE A 128 -1.65 0.11 5.04
CA PHE A 128 -3.10 -0.04 4.81
C PHE A 128 -3.90 1.03 5.56
N ALA A 129 -3.64 1.22 6.86
CA ALA A 129 -4.30 2.23 7.68
C ALA A 129 -4.05 3.65 7.15
N SER A 130 -2.80 3.98 6.80
CA SER A 130 -2.46 5.28 6.21
C SER A 130 -3.21 5.50 4.90
N GLY A 131 -3.33 4.48 4.06
CA GLY A 131 -4.10 4.54 2.82
C GLY A 131 -5.58 4.82 3.05
N LEU A 132 -6.22 4.14 4.01
CA LEU A 132 -7.60 4.41 4.41
C LEU A 132 -7.80 5.85 4.89
N LEU A 133 -6.89 6.35 5.73
CA LEU A 133 -6.94 7.71 6.26
C LEU A 133 -6.77 8.76 5.15
N ILE A 134 -5.80 8.58 4.25
CA ILE A 134 -5.56 9.49 3.11
C ILE A 134 -6.78 9.52 2.18
N ALA A 135 -7.37 8.36 1.89
CA ALA A 135 -8.56 8.27 1.07
C ALA A 135 -9.79 8.91 1.74
N GLY A 136 -9.99 8.64 3.04
CA GLY A 136 -11.09 9.16 3.84
C GLY A 136 -11.05 10.67 4.05
N ALA A 137 -9.86 11.24 4.23
CA ALA A 137 -9.65 12.68 4.43
C ALA A 137 -9.92 13.54 3.16
N GLY A 138 -10.32 12.93 2.04
CA GLY A 138 -10.76 13.68 0.85
C GLY A 138 -9.62 14.29 0.03
N PHE A 139 -8.35 13.97 0.31
CA PHE A 139 -7.19 14.33 -0.53
C PHE A 139 -7.28 13.79 -1.96
N ILE A 140 -8.21 12.87 -2.19
CA ILE A 140 -8.52 12.30 -3.50
C ILE A 140 -9.82 12.86 -4.07
N ARG A 141 -10.00 14.18 -4.02
CA ARG A 141 -11.00 14.84 -4.88
C ARG A 141 -10.55 14.75 -6.34
N ARG A 142 -11.48 14.36 -7.22
CA ARG A 142 -11.31 14.42 -8.68
C ARG A 142 -11.23 15.90 -9.06
N ARG A 143 -10.23 16.29 -9.86
CA ARG A 143 -10.45 17.43 -10.76
C ARG A 143 -11.39 16.89 -11.84
N THR A 144 -12.66 17.24 -11.79
CA THR A 144 -13.52 17.17 -12.98
C THR A 144 -12.84 18.07 -14.01
N PRO A 145 -12.47 17.58 -15.21
CA PRO A 145 -12.10 18.48 -16.29
C PRO A 145 -13.28 19.43 -16.49
N LYS A 146 -13.02 20.74 -16.48
CA LYS A 146 -14.02 21.73 -16.90
C LYS A 146 -14.41 21.34 -18.32
N GLN A 147 -15.67 20.93 -18.50
CA GLN A 147 -16.24 20.78 -19.83
C GLN A 147 -16.20 22.19 -20.43
N SER A 148 -15.31 22.43 -21.39
CA SER A 148 -15.32 23.67 -22.16
C SER A 148 -16.62 23.68 -22.93
N SER A 149 -17.59 24.45 -22.44
CA SER A 149 -18.71 24.92 -23.25
C SER A 149 -18.11 25.78 -24.36
N LEU A 150 -17.88 25.18 -25.52
CA LEU A 150 -17.83 25.91 -26.77
C LEU A 150 -19.30 26.08 -27.19
N GLU A 151 -19.88 27.18 -26.72
CA GLU A 151 -20.85 27.94 -27.52
C GLU A 151 -20.08 28.69 -28.62
#